data_AF-A0A934ED70-F1
#
_entry.id   AF-A0A934ED70-F1
#
_cell.length_a   1.000
_cell.length_b   1.000
_cell.length_c   1.000
_cell.angle_alpha   90.00
_cell.angle_beta   90.00
_cell.angle_gamma   90.00
#
_symmetry.space_group_name_H-M   'P 1'
#
loop_
_entity.id
_entity.type
_entity.pdbx_description
1 polymer ?
#
loop_
_entity_poly.entity_id
_entity_poly.type
_entity_poly.pdbx_seq_one_letter_code
_entity_poly.pdbx_strand_id
1 'polypeptide(L)'
;MIDARLLPYAFARDFGLLAQRNSAGDSAVEVWVSDATTPGAIAEVSRCFGRIRLISMSREALEAEVAKAYAGSGGDAAQVIDEYESDLDLAKLMQDMPAIEDLLESADDAPVILMINALLTQALREGASDIHIEPFEQISVVRFRIDGSLRDVVRPKKAIHASLISRIKIMAQLEIAEKRLP
;
A
#
# COMPACT_ATOMS: atom_id res chain seq x y z
N MET A 1 9.70 -10.16 -17.29
CA MET A 1 9.84 -11.12 -16.17
C MET A 1 8.50 -11.19 -15.48
N ILE A 2 7.99 -12.39 -15.22
CA ILE A 2 6.62 -12.59 -14.75
C ILE A 2 6.60 -12.27 -13.25
N ASP A 3 5.93 -11.17 -12.87
CA ASP A 3 5.69 -10.83 -11.46
C ASP A 3 4.75 -11.88 -10.86
N ALA A 4 5.35 -12.89 -10.24
CA ALA A 4 4.67 -14.04 -9.65
C ALA A 4 4.15 -13.78 -8.23
N ARG A 5 3.97 -12.51 -7.83
CA ARG A 5 3.67 -12.10 -6.45
C ARG A 5 2.34 -11.36 -6.43
N LEU A 6 1.50 -11.67 -5.44
CA LEU A 6 0.12 -11.16 -5.39
C LEU A 6 -0.14 -10.11 -4.30
N LEU A 7 0.83 -9.90 -3.40
CA LEU A 7 0.62 -9.08 -2.21
C LEU A 7 1.59 -7.89 -2.17
N PRO A 8 1.21 -6.79 -1.50
CA PRO A 8 2.16 -5.75 -1.11
C PRO A 8 3.18 -6.25 -0.09
N TYR A 9 4.41 -5.72 -0.11
CA TYR A 9 5.48 -6.10 0.83
C TYR A 9 5.07 -5.92 2.29
N ALA A 10 4.44 -4.78 2.63
CA ALA A 10 4.02 -4.49 4.00
C ALA A 10 3.06 -5.56 4.53
N PHE A 11 2.07 -5.98 3.72
CA PHE A 11 1.14 -7.04 4.09
C PHE A 11 1.87 -8.39 4.28
N ALA A 12 2.78 -8.73 3.35
CA ALA A 12 3.55 -9.96 3.43
C ALA A 12 4.45 -10.03 4.68
N ARG A 13 5.07 -8.90 5.04
CA ARG A 13 5.93 -8.76 6.23
C ARG A 13 5.11 -8.78 7.52
N ASP A 14 4.09 -7.92 7.63
CA ASP A 14 3.37 -7.68 8.89
C ASP A 14 2.55 -8.89 9.32
N PHE A 15 1.96 -9.60 8.35
CA PHE A 15 1.19 -10.82 8.61
C PHE A 15 2.01 -12.10 8.45
N GLY A 16 3.29 -11.97 8.10
CA GLY A 16 4.22 -13.10 7.93
C GLY A 16 3.68 -14.14 6.97
N LEU A 17 3.43 -13.77 5.70
CA LEU A 17 2.99 -14.69 4.66
C LEU A 17 3.42 -14.22 3.26
N LEU A 18 3.58 -15.15 2.32
CA LEU A 18 3.87 -14.84 0.93
C LEU A 18 2.84 -15.52 0.02
N ALA A 19 2.28 -14.81 -0.95
CA ALA A 19 1.36 -15.39 -1.92
C ALA A 19 1.89 -15.25 -3.35
N GLN A 20 1.96 -16.39 -4.05
CA GLN A 20 2.47 -16.48 -5.41
C GLN A 20 1.57 -17.31 -6.32
N ARG A 21 1.55 -16.96 -7.62
CA ARG A 21 0.94 -17.83 -8.65
C ARG A 21 2.01 -18.75 -9.23
N ASN A 22 1.69 -20.03 -9.27
CA ASN A 22 2.52 -21.00 -9.95
C ASN A 22 2.36 -20.84 -11.48
N SER A 23 3.46 -20.74 -12.20
CA SER A 23 3.48 -20.61 -13.67
C SER A 23 2.94 -21.85 -14.40
N ALA A 24 2.79 -22.98 -13.70
CA ALA A 24 2.37 -24.26 -14.26
C ALA A 24 0.85 -24.47 -14.20
N GLY A 25 0.06 -23.64 -14.90
CA GLY A 25 -1.35 -23.93 -15.27
C GLY A 25 -2.38 -24.19 -14.16
N ASP A 26 -1.97 -24.21 -12.89
CA ASP A 26 -2.83 -24.45 -11.73
C ASP A 26 -3.45 -23.11 -11.29
N SER A 27 -4.78 -23.07 -11.15
CA SER A 27 -5.51 -21.85 -10.78
C SER A 27 -5.28 -21.43 -9.32
N ALA A 28 -4.72 -22.34 -8.50
CA ALA A 28 -4.56 -22.14 -7.07
C ALA A 28 -3.36 -21.25 -6.73
N VAL A 29 -3.55 -20.37 -5.76
CA VAL A 29 -2.48 -19.52 -5.22
C VAL A 29 -1.73 -20.27 -4.13
N GLU A 30 -0.41 -20.33 -4.24
CA GLU A 30 0.44 -20.85 -3.18
C GLU A 30 0.64 -19.78 -2.12
N VAL A 31 0.33 -20.11 -0.87
CA VAL A 31 0.44 -19.21 0.28
C VAL A 31 1.39 -19.84 1.28
N TRP A 32 2.56 -19.22 1.45
CA TRP A 32 3.59 -19.65 2.37
C TRP A 32 3.35 -19.01 3.72
N VAL A 33 3.30 -19.83 4.78
CA VAL A 33 2.91 -19.43 6.13
C VAL A 33 3.88 -19.99 7.17
N SER A 34 3.94 -19.35 8.32
CA SER A 34 4.63 -19.82 9.52
C SER A 34 3.63 -20.09 10.65
N ASP A 35 4.14 -20.55 11.78
CA ASP A 35 3.40 -20.69 13.03
C ASP A 35 2.89 -19.36 13.60
N ALA A 36 3.52 -18.24 13.23
CA ALA A 36 3.11 -16.88 13.61
C ALA A 36 2.03 -16.29 12.70
N THR A 37 1.74 -16.89 11.54
CA THR A 37 0.77 -16.35 10.58
C THR A 37 -0.65 -16.44 11.15
N THR A 38 -1.35 -15.31 11.21
CA THR A 38 -2.73 -15.28 11.73
C THR A 38 -3.72 -15.94 10.76
N PRO A 39 -4.71 -16.71 11.25
CA PRO A 39 -5.75 -17.28 10.39
C PRO A 39 -6.56 -16.23 9.60
N GLY A 40 -6.70 -15.03 10.15
CA GLY A 40 -7.38 -13.91 9.48
C GLY A 40 -6.64 -13.47 8.21
N ALA A 41 -5.31 -13.41 8.25
CA ALA A 41 -4.51 -13.06 7.07
C ALA A 41 -4.62 -14.14 5.97
N ILE A 42 -4.66 -15.42 6.35
CA ILE A 42 -4.90 -16.53 5.42
C ILE A 42 -6.29 -16.43 4.78
N ALA A 43 -7.31 -16.15 5.59
CA ALA A 43 -8.68 -15.97 5.11
C ALA A 43 -8.79 -14.81 4.11
N GLU A 44 -8.08 -13.71 4.37
CA GLU A 44 -8.06 -12.54 3.48
C GLU A 44 -7.43 -12.86 2.12
N VAL A 45 -6.32 -13.61 2.11
CA VAL A 45 -5.71 -14.08 0.85
C VAL A 45 -6.66 -15.01 0.08
N SER A 46 -7.36 -15.92 0.77
CA SER A 46 -8.37 -16.78 0.13
C SER A 46 -9.56 -15.98 -0.41
N ARG A 47 -10.01 -14.95 0.31
CA ARG A 47 -11.09 -14.06 -0.13
C ARG A 47 -10.74 -13.31 -1.41
N CYS A 48 -9.52 -12.81 -1.51
CA CYS A 48 -9.05 -12.02 -2.65
C CYS A 48 -8.72 -12.88 -3.88
N PHE A 49 -8.14 -14.07 -3.68
CA PHE A 49 -7.59 -14.85 -4.79
C PHE A 49 -8.25 -16.23 -5.00
N GLY A 50 -9.24 -16.58 -4.18
CA GLY A 50 -10.01 -17.81 -4.29
C GLY A 50 -9.28 -19.00 -3.69
N ARG A 51 -9.02 -20.02 -4.52
CA ARG A 51 -8.46 -21.30 -4.07
C ARG A 51 -6.99 -21.13 -3.69
N ILE A 52 -6.65 -21.44 -2.44
CA ILE A 52 -5.29 -21.36 -1.93
C ILE A 52 -4.72 -22.74 -1.59
N ARG A 53 -3.40 -22.88 -1.68
CA ARG A 53 -2.62 -24.02 -1.19
C ARG A 53 -1.63 -23.52 -0.14
N LEU A 54 -1.77 -24.00 1.09
CA LEU A 54 -0.91 -23.61 2.20
C LEU A 54 0.40 -24.40 2.20
N ILE A 55 1.51 -23.71 2.36
CA ILE A 55 2.85 -24.29 2.52
C ILE A 55 3.41 -23.76 3.84
N SER A 56 3.55 -24.65 4.82
CA SER A 56 4.12 -24.30 6.12
C SER A 56 5.63 -24.37 6.05
N MET A 57 6.30 -23.34 6.59
CA MET A 57 7.76 -23.29 6.75
C MET A 57 8.14 -22.59 8.05
N SER A 58 9.43 -22.58 8.38
CA SER A 58 9.90 -21.82 9.55
C SER A 58 9.77 -20.31 9.31
N ARG A 59 9.65 -19.56 10.40
CA ARG A 59 9.58 -18.10 10.35
C ARG A 59 10.78 -17.49 9.63
N GLU A 60 11.98 -17.98 9.93
CA GLU A 60 13.24 -17.47 9.36
C GLU A 60 13.30 -17.73 7.85
N ALA A 61 12.85 -18.91 7.40
CA ALA A 61 12.78 -19.24 5.99
C ALA A 61 11.77 -18.34 5.25
N LEU A 62 10.62 -18.08 5.88
CA LEU A 62 9.59 -17.22 5.32
C LEU A 62 10.04 -15.76 5.21
N GLU A 63 10.66 -15.22 6.25
CA GLU A 63 11.20 -13.85 6.25
C GLU A 63 12.27 -13.66 5.16
N ALA A 64 13.18 -14.64 5.00
CA ALA A 64 14.19 -14.61 3.96
C ALA A 64 13.58 -14.64 2.55
N GLU A 65 12.57 -15.48 2.34
CA GLU A 65 11.88 -15.57 1.05
C GLU A 65 11.00 -14.34 0.78
N VAL A 66 10.37 -13.74 1.79
CA VAL A 66 9.68 -12.45 1.67
C VAL A 66 10.69 -11.35 1.32
N ALA A 67 11.87 -11.28 1.93
CA ALA A 67 12.87 -10.28 1.55
C ALA A 67 13.30 -10.41 0.07
N LYS A 68 13.42 -11.64 -0.44
CA LYS A 68 14.00 -11.97 -1.74
C LYS A 68 13.16 -11.68 -3.00
N ALA A 69 11.95 -12.17 -3.21
CA ALA A 69 10.74 -11.77 -2.50
C ALA A 69 10.35 -10.34 -2.90
N TYR A 70 10.98 -9.30 -2.38
CA TYR A 70 10.67 -7.92 -2.78
C TYR A 70 11.90 -7.08 -3.14
N ALA A 71 13.10 -7.67 -3.11
CA ALA A 71 14.35 -6.98 -3.42
C ALA A 71 14.54 -6.53 -4.89
N GLY A 72 13.72 -7.01 -5.84
CA GLY A 72 14.03 -6.93 -7.28
C GLY A 72 13.08 -6.16 -8.20
N SER A 73 11.95 -5.63 -7.72
CA SER A 73 11.01 -4.88 -8.59
C SER A 73 11.15 -3.38 -8.35
N GLY A 74 12.01 -2.76 -9.17
CA GLY A 74 12.01 -1.35 -9.59
C GLY A 74 11.53 -0.29 -8.60
N GLY A 75 12.48 0.28 -7.85
CA GLY A 75 12.39 1.59 -7.21
C GLY A 75 11.56 1.61 -5.91
N ASP A 76 12.14 2.20 -4.87
CA ASP A 76 11.37 2.80 -3.77
C ASP A 76 10.76 1.88 -2.69
N ALA A 77 11.23 0.64 -2.51
CA ALA A 77 10.85 -0.17 -1.34
C ALA A 77 11.95 -0.26 -0.27
N ALA A 78 13.22 -0.27 -0.70
CA ALA A 78 14.37 -0.39 0.22
C ALA A 78 14.86 0.96 0.77
N GLN A 79 14.65 2.07 0.05
CA GLN A 79 15.02 3.41 0.53
C GLN A 79 14.03 3.97 1.56
N VAL A 80 12.79 3.50 1.55
CA VAL A 80 11.76 3.87 2.54
C VAL A 80 12.06 3.28 3.92
N ILE A 81 12.95 2.29 4.00
CA ILE A 81 13.18 1.51 5.23
C ILE A 81 14.08 2.25 6.24
N ASP A 82 14.93 3.19 5.82
CA ASP A 82 15.77 3.96 6.76
C ASP A 82 15.06 5.21 7.33
N GLU A 83 13.93 5.61 6.74
CA GLU A 83 13.17 6.81 7.14
C GLU A 83 12.00 6.50 8.09
N TYR A 84 11.68 5.22 8.30
CA TYR A 84 10.49 4.77 9.05
C TYR A 84 10.70 4.52 10.56
N GLU A 85 11.90 4.79 11.11
CA GLU A 85 12.16 4.73 12.56
C GLU A 85 11.97 6.06 13.30
N SER A 86 12.02 7.21 12.61
CA SER A 86 11.68 8.49 13.24
C SER A 86 10.24 8.85 12.91
N ASP A 87 9.40 9.06 13.91
CA ASP A 87 8.06 9.67 13.82
C ASP A 87 7.91 10.53 12.56
N LEU A 88 7.36 9.93 11.50
CA LEU A 88 7.04 10.65 10.28
C LEU A 88 5.91 11.59 10.65
N ASP A 89 6.27 12.84 10.92
CA ASP A 89 5.33 13.94 11.07
C ASP A 89 4.70 14.15 9.68
N LEU A 90 3.68 13.34 9.38
CA LEU A 90 2.95 13.31 8.11
C LEU A 90 2.49 14.72 7.72
N ALA A 91 2.23 15.57 8.71
CA ALA A 91 1.93 16.98 8.52
C ALA A 91 3.09 17.76 7.86
N LYS A 92 4.35 17.51 8.23
CA LYS A 92 5.55 18.16 7.64
C LYS A 92 5.80 17.69 6.22
N LEU A 93 5.78 16.37 5.99
CA LEU A 93 5.91 15.76 4.66
C LEU A 93 4.93 16.37 3.65
N MET A 94 3.75 16.77 4.12
CA MET A 94 2.68 17.32 3.29
C MET A 94 2.70 18.84 3.14
N GLN A 95 3.34 19.56 4.05
CA GLN A 95 3.52 21.00 3.96
C GLN A 95 4.68 21.38 3.03
N ASP A 96 5.74 20.57 3.05
CA ASP A 96 6.99 20.80 2.32
C ASP A 96 6.94 20.37 0.84
N MET A 97 5.83 19.76 0.41
CA MET A 97 5.60 19.42 -0.99
C MET A 97 5.55 20.69 -1.87
N PRO A 98 6.40 20.78 -2.92
CA PRO A 98 6.40 21.90 -3.85
C PRO A 98 5.09 21.97 -4.64
N ALA A 99 4.73 23.18 -5.09
CA ALA A 99 3.55 23.39 -5.91
C ALA A 99 3.74 22.76 -7.30
N ILE A 100 2.72 22.04 -7.76
CA ILE A 100 2.65 21.25 -8.99
C ILE A 100 2.43 22.15 -10.22
N GLU A 101 3.18 23.24 -10.36
CA GLU A 101 3.31 23.87 -11.69
C GLU A 101 4.38 23.17 -12.54
N ASP A 102 5.30 22.41 -11.92
CA ASP A 102 6.37 21.65 -12.60
C ASP A 102 6.10 20.13 -12.76
N LEU A 103 4.98 19.59 -12.24
CA LEU A 103 4.75 18.13 -12.19
C LEU A 103 4.03 17.56 -13.43
N LEU A 104 3.72 18.39 -14.43
CA LEU A 104 3.08 17.92 -15.66
C LEU A 104 4.05 17.25 -16.64
N GLU A 105 5.37 17.39 -16.45
CA GLU A 105 6.37 16.83 -17.38
C GLU A 105 7.44 15.92 -16.75
N SER A 106 7.47 15.74 -15.42
CA SER A 106 8.59 15.01 -14.79
C SER A 106 8.15 14.17 -13.60
N ALA A 107 8.07 12.86 -13.82
CA ALA A 107 8.65 11.74 -13.05
C ALA A 107 8.95 11.83 -11.53
N ASP A 108 8.38 12.71 -10.73
CA ASP A 108 8.50 12.66 -9.26
C ASP A 108 7.20 12.17 -8.61
N ASP A 109 6.85 10.92 -8.92
CA ASP A 109 5.83 10.16 -8.19
C ASP A 109 6.27 9.87 -6.74
N ALA A 110 7.58 9.93 -6.44
CA ALA A 110 8.14 9.48 -5.16
C ALA A 110 7.48 10.12 -3.92
N PRO A 111 7.29 11.45 -3.82
CA PRO A 111 6.65 12.04 -2.63
C PRO A 111 5.19 11.60 -2.45
N VAL A 112 4.46 11.45 -3.56
CA VAL A 112 3.05 11.00 -3.54
C VAL A 112 2.96 9.53 -3.18
N ILE A 113 3.88 8.70 -3.69
CA ILE A 113 4.00 7.27 -3.32
C ILE A 113 4.27 7.13 -1.84
N LEU A 114 5.28 7.84 -1.32
CA LEU A 114 5.64 7.84 0.10
C LEU A 114 4.44 8.23 0.97
N MET A 115 3.72 9.29 0.57
CA MET A 115 2.57 9.78 1.29
C MET A 115 1.41 8.76 1.31
N ILE A 116 1.10 8.11 0.18
CA ILE A 116 0.08 7.06 0.14
C ILE A 116 0.48 5.87 1.02
N ASN A 117 1.74 5.44 0.95
CA ASN A 117 2.23 4.33 1.77
C ASN A 117 2.20 4.68 3.26
N ALA A 118 2.55 5.91 3.64
CA ALA A 118 2.46 6.40 5.01
C ALA A 118 1.01 6.42 5.51
N LEU A 119 0.08 6.95 4.71
CA LEU A 119 -1.35 6.96 5.05
C LEU A 119 -1.91 5.55 5.24
N LEU A 120 -1.59 4.61 4.35
CA LEU A 120 -2.04 3.22 4.47
C LEU A 120 -1.45 2.53 5.69
N THR A 121 -0.16 2.74 5.95
CA THR A 121 0.51 2.17 7.13
C THR A 121 -0.07 2.73 8.42
N GLN A 122 -0.31 4.03 8.47
CA GLN A 122 -0.92 4.68 9.64
C GLN A 122 -2.35 4.21 9.86
N ALA A 123 -3.16 4.11 8.80
CA ALA A 123 -4.52 3.57 8.89
C ALA A 123 -4.55 2.16 9.46
N LEU A 124 -3.61 1.30 9.03
CA LEU A 124 -3.47 -0.05 9.58
C LEU A 124 -3.07 -0.04 11.06
N ARG A 125 -2.08 0.78 11.44
CA ARG A 125 -1.62 0.93 12.83
C ARG A 125 -2.72 1.43 13.76
N GLU A 126 -3.54 2.37 13.29
CA GLU A 126 -4.65 2.95 14.05
C GLU A 126 -5.95 2.12 13.99
N GLY A 127 -5.98 1.03 13.21
CA GLY A 127 -7.16 0.18 13.07
C GLY A 127 -8.33 0.86 12.35
N ALA A 128 -8.05 1.74 11.39
CA ALA A 128 -9.08 2.43 10.63
C ALA A 128 -9.83 1.48 9.69
N SER A 129 -11.17 1.56 9.68
CA SER A 129 -12.02 0.79 8.78
C SER A 129 -12.10 1.38 7.38
N ASP A 130 -12.00 2.71 7.27
CA ASP A 130 -12.12 3.46 6.03
C ASP A 130 -11.11 4.61 5.99
N ILE A 131 -10.61 4.90 4.79
CA ILE A 131 -9.80 6.09 4.50
C ILE A 131 -10.59 6.97 3.54
N HIS A 132 -10.93 8.17 3.99
CA HIS A 132 -11.64 9.18 3.22
C HIS A 132 -10.64 10.21 2.69
N ILE A 133 -10.64 10.49 1.39
CA ILE A 133 -9.80 11.52 0.76
C ILE A 133 -10.73 12.49 0.03
N GLU A 134 -10.92 13.68 0.58
CA GLU A 134 -11.98 14.59 0.19
C GLU A 134 -11.45 15.91 -0.35
N PRO A 135 -11.84 16.29 -1.58
CA PRO A 135 -11.51 17.59 -2.14
C PRO A 135 -12.43 18.68 -1.56
N PHE A 136 -11.85 19.75 -1.02
CA PHE A 136 -12.54 21.01 -0.74
C PHE A 136 -12.07 22.10 -1.71
N GLU A 137 -12.57 23.31 -1.56
CA GLU A 137 -12.25 24.45 -2.44
C GLU A 137 -10.75 24.79 -2.40
N GLN A 138 -10.19 24.94 -1.20
CA GLN A 138 -8.81 25.41 -1.00
C GLN A 138 -7.87 24.33 -0.44
N ILE A 139 -8.44 23.26 0.11
CA ILE A 139 -7.68 22.17 0.74
C ILE A 139 -8.19 20.82 0.26
N SER A 140 -7.38 19.79 0.49
CA SER A 140 -7.85 18.42 0.55
C SER A 140 -7.85 17.99 2.01
N VAL A 141 -8.74 17.09 2.40
CA VAL A 141 -8.77 16.52 3.77
C VAL A 141 -8.71 15.02 3.67
N VAL A 142 -7.86 14.40 4.48
CA VAL A 142 -7.81 12.95 4.66
C VAL A 142 -8.34 12.62 6.05
N ARG A 143 -9.32 11.72 6.12
CA ARG A 143 -9.97 11.29 7.37
C ARG A 143 -9.95 9.78 7.50
N PHE A 144 -9.74 9.28 8.72
CA PHE A 144 -9.91 7.87 9.03
C PHE A 144 -11.22 7.65 9.75
N ARG A 145 -11.91 6.55 9.43
CA ARG A 145 -12.99 6.04 10.28
C ARG A 145 -12.40 5.06 11.29
N ILE A 146 -12.44 5.42 12.56
CA ILE A 146 -11.97 4.57 13.68
C ILE A 146 -13.12 4.43 14.66
N ASP A 147 -13.51 3.19 14.96
CA ASP A 147 -14.64 2.85 15.84
C ASP A 147 -15.94 3.58 15.44
N GLY A 148 -16.18 3.72 14.14
CA GLY A 148 -17.36 4.40 13.58
C GLY A 148 -17.27 5.93 13.54
N SER A 149 -16.26 6.54 14.18
CA SER A 149 -16.04 7.99 14.19
C SER A 149 -15.05 8.42 13.10
N LEU A 150 -15.34 9.54 12.42
CA LEU A 150 -14.40 10.15 11.47
C LEU A 150 -13.42 11.06 12.22
N ARG A 151 -12.13 10.91 11.93
CA ARG A 151 -11.06 11.74 12.50
C ARG A 151 -10.21 12.31 11.37
N ASP A 152 -9.96 13.61 11.42
CA ASP A 152 -9.07 14.28 10.48
C ASP A 152 -7.63 13.89 10.80
N VAL A 153 -6.94 13.33 9.80
CA VAL A 153 -5.56 12.88 9.94
C VAL A 153 -4.63 13.95 9.38
N VAL A 154 -4.95 14.44 8.18
CA VAL A 154 -4.11 15.41 7.52
C VAL A 154 -4.84 16.23 6.46
N ARG A 155 -4.33 17.45 6.21
CA ARG A 155 -4.96 18.45 5.34
C ARG A 155 -4.00 18.92 4.24
N PRO A 156 -3.82 18.14 3.17
CA PRO A 156 -2.95 18.52 2.06
C PRO A 156 -3.40 19.81 1.38
N LYS A 157 -2.45 20.52 0.77
CA LYS A 157 -2.75 21.57 -0.21
C LYS A 157 -3.58 20.98 -1.35
N LYS A 158 -4.56 21.73 -1.85
CA LYS A 158 -5.46 21.29 -2.93
C LYS A 158 -4.72 20.77 -4.16
N ALA A 159 -3.57 21.37 -4.49
CA ALA A 159 -2.74 21.00 -5.65
C ALA A 159 -2.39 19.49 -5.67
N ILE A 160 -2.12 18.89 -4.50
CA ILE A 160 -1.65 17.51 -4.38
C ILE A 160 -2.78 16.49 -4.57
N HIS A 161 -4.04 16.91 -4.43
CA HIS A 161 -5.20 16.02 -4.46
C HIS A 161 -5.28 15.20 -5.75
N ALA A 162 -5.05 15.84 -6.91
CA ALA A 162 -5.13 15.16 -8.19
C ALA A 162 -4.09 14.04 -8.32
N SER A 163 -2.87 14.26 -7.82
CA SER A 163 -1.79 13.27 -7.82
C SER A 163 -2.11 12.09 -6.91
N LEU A 164 -2.68 12.34 -5.72
CA LEU A 164 -3.14 11.27 -4.82
C LEU A 164 -4.17 10.37 -5.49
N ILE A 165 -5.19 10.96 -6.13
CA ILE A 165 -6.23 10.20 -6.84
C ILE A 165 -5.63 9.40 -8.00
N SER A 166 -4.75 10.01 -8.79
CA SER A 166 -4.05 9.32 -9.89
C SER A 166 -3.28 8.10 -9.38
N ARG A 167 -2.53 8.27 -8.28
CA ARG A 167 -1.74 7.18 -7.69
C ARG A 167 -2.61 6.04 -7.17
N ILE A 168 -3.70 6.37 -6.49
CA ILE A 168 -4.67 5.37 -5.99
C ILE A 168 -5.28 4.59 -7.16
N LYS A 169 -5.66 5.29 -8.24
CA LYS A 169 -6.18 4.65 -9.45
C LYS A 169 -5.18 3.69 -10.08
N ILE A 170 -3.91 4.07 -10.19
CA ILE A 170 -2.84 3.18 -10.67
C ILE A 170 -2.77 1.92 -9.81
N MET A 171 -2.73 2.07 -8.47
CA MET A 171 -2.67 0.94 -7.53
C MET A 171 -3.89 0.02 -7.64
N ALA A 172 -5.07 0.59 -7.90
CA ALA A 172 -6.32 -0.14 -8.06
C ALA A 172 -6.59 -0.63 -9.50
N GLN A 173 -5.65 -0.41 -10.43
CA GLN A 173 -5.81 -0.74 -11.86
C GLN A 173 -7.03 -0.07 -12.51
N LEU A 174 -7.36 1.15 -12.07
CA LEU A 174 -8.44 1.98 -12.61
C LEU A 174 -7.94 2.91 -13.70
N GLU A 175 -8.86 3.36 -14.56
CA GLU A 175 -8.58 4.30 -15.64
C GLU A 175 -8.26 5.70 -15.05
N ILE A 176 -7.12 6.27 -15.43
CA ILE A 176 -6.56 7.49 -14.83
C ILE A 176 -7.26 8.75 -15.36
N ALA A 177 -7.56 8.81 -16.66
CA ALA A 177 -8.06 9.99 -17.35
C ALA A 177 -9.54 10.30 -17.05
N GLU A 178 -10.33 9.29 -16.70
CA GLU A 178 -11.77 9.35 -16.48
C GLU A 178 -12.06 9.81 -15.05
N LYS A 179 -12.72 10.96 -14.92
CA LYS A 179 -12.97 11.61 -13.62
C LYS A 179 -14.46 11.82 -13.36
N ARG A 180 -15.34 11.37 -14.27
CA ARG A 180 -16.78 11.68 -14.27
C ARG A 180 -17.64 10.48 -13.90
N LEU A 181 -17.10 9.26 -14.02
CA LEU A 181 -17.80 8.03 -13.71
C LEU A 181 -17.25 7.41 -12.41
N PRO A 182 -18.12 6.81 -11.58
CA PRO A 182 -17.69 6.05 -10.40
C PRO A 182 -17.06 4.72 -10.80
#